data_AF-A0A829YK15-F1
#
_entry.id   AF-A0A829YK15-F1
#
_cell.length_a   1.000
_cell.length_b   1.000
_cell.length_c   1.000
_cell.angle_alpha   90.00
_cell.angle_beta   90.00
_cell.angle_gamma   90.00
#
_symmetry.space_group_name_H-M   'P 1'
#
loop_
_entity.id
_entity.type
_entity.pdbx_description
1 polymer ?
#
loop_
_entity_poly.entity_id
_entity_poly.type
_entity_poly.pdbx_seq_one_letter_code
_entity_poly.pdbx_strand_id
1 'polypeptide(L)'
;MLPDHPIETCCSHRGERFQFEFAQKALPLLPNDSAASYVPDARGLMIAAETEMALERPVRRLTDLYGEMVRIGPPTVRYRLGDRIEQPIMGLRVLCPPTCFERIREDLRLRRAAIMDAEVNRRFGIVRASAPLAVLLGYPDRFAEMTGGKGRLVMWLSHYEQLDDPPPAGIAA
;
A
#
# COMPACT_ATOMS: atom_id res chain seq x y z
N MET A 1 -8.10 19.38 3.03
CA MET A 1 -6.92 18.64 2.52
C MET A 1 -7.24 17.17 2.67
N LEU A 2 -7.01 16.36 1.63
CA LEU A 2 -7.03 14.91 1.78
C LEU A 2 -5.94 14.51 2.78
N PRO A 3 -6.16 13.45 3.59
CA PRO A 3 -5.09 12.87 4.40
C PRO A 3 -3.89 12.52 3.50
N ASP A 4 -2.71 12.53 4.09
CA ASP A 4 -1.46 12.19 3.40
C ASP A 4 -1.39 10.69 3.13
N HIS A 5 -2.14 10.25 2.12
CA HIS A 5 -2.23 8.88 1.68
C HIS A 5 -1.18 8.65 0.59
N PRO A 6 -0.07 7.94 0.86
CA PRO A 6 1.03 7.76 -0.08
C PRO A 6 0.78 6.65 -1.11
N ILE A 7 -0.31 5.89 -1.00
CA ILE A 7 -0.67 4.82 -1.94
C ILE A 7 -2.08 5.05 -2.49
N GLU A 8 -2.29 4.72 -3.77
CA GLU A 8 -3.62 4.67 -4.38
C GLU A 8 -3.82 3.48 -5.29
N THR A 9 -5.09 3.18 -5.59
CA THR A 9 -5.49 2.32 -6.70
C THR A 9 -6.67 2.94 -7.43
N CYS A 10 -6.70 2.77 -8.75
CA CYS A 10 -7.81 3.21 -9.58
C CYS A 10 -8.73 2.02 -9.89
N CYS A 11 -10.00 2.13 -9.52
CA CYS A 11 -11.02 1.15 -9.83
C CYS A 11 -11.87 1.65 -11.00
N SER A 12 -12.09 0.82 -12.01
CA SER A 12 -12.93 1.12 -13.18
C SER A 12 -13.97 0.03 -13.42
N HIS A 13 -15.10 0.36 -14.04
CA HIS A 13 -16.15 -0.59 -14.37
C HIS A 13 -16.12 -0.96 -15.86
N ARG A 14 -16.06 -2.25 -16.18
CA ARG A 14 -15.91 -2.78 -17.54
C ARG A 14 -17.06 -2.40 -18.48
N GLY A 15 -18.28 -2.36 -17.96
CA GLY A 15 -19.49 -2.09 -18.74
C GLY A 15 -19.89 -0.61 -18.82
N GLU A 16 -19.20 0.29 -18.11
CA GLU A 16 -19.60 1.71 -18.08
C GLU A 16 -18.73 2.52 -19.02
N ARG A 17 -19.36 3.27 -19.93
CA ARG A 17 -18.65 4.17 -20.84
C ARG A 17 -18.08 5.37 -20.09
N PHE A 18 -18.83 5.88 -19.11
CA PHE A 18 -18.45 7.03 -18.29
C PHE A 18 -18.10 6.58 -16.88
N GLN A 19 -16.81 6.44 -16.62
CA GLN A 19 -16.30 5.91 -15.35
C GLN A 19 -16.64 6.78 -14.13
N PHE A 20 -16.82 8.08 -14.36
CA PHE A 20 -17.27 9.01 -13.34
C PHE A 20 -18.64 8.63 -12.76
N GLU A 21 -19.59 8.15 -13.58
CA GLU A 21 -20.91 7.71 -13.10
C GLU A 21 -20.80 6.47 -12.21
N PHE A 22 -19.99 5.49 -12.63
CA PHE A 22 -19.66 4.34 -11.80
C PHE A 22 -19.11 4.78 -10.44
N ALA A 23 -18.13 5.69 -10.45
CA ALA A 23 -17.47 6.15 -9.24
C ALA A 23 -18.44 6.87 -8.27
N GLN A 24 -19.33 7.71 -8.79
CA GLN A 24 -20.37 8.36 -7.99
C GLN A 24 -21.37 7.35 -7.40
N LYS A 25 -21.78 6.32 -8.17
CA LYS A 25 -22.67 5.25 -7.69
C LYS A 25 -22.00 4.39 -6.62
N ALA A 26 -20.70 4.12 -6.75
CA ALA A 26 -19.94 3.28 -5.84
C ALA A 26 -19.60 3.97 -4.52
N LEU A 27 -19.28 5.27 -4.55
CA LEU A 27 -18.84 6.06 -3.39
C LEU A 27 -19.69 5.87 -2.12
N PRO A 28 -21.04 5.98 -2.14
CA PRO A 28 -21.86 5.83 -0.94
C PRO A 28 -21.91 4.39 -0.38
N LEU A 29 -21.41 3.39 -1.11
CA LEU A 29 -21.44 1.97 -0.73
C LEU A 29 -20.16 1.51 -0.03
N LEU A 30 -19.16 2.39 0.05
CA LEU A 30 -17.84 2.12 0.59
C LEU A 30 -17.77 2.31 2.12
N PRO A 31 -16.79 1.69 2.79
CA PRO A 31 -16.55 1.93 4.20
C PRO A 31 -16.32 3.42 4.48
N ASN A 32 -17.11 3.97 5.39
CA ASN A 32 -16.93 5.33 5.88
C ASN A 32 -16.06 5.30 7.14
N ASP A 33 -14.77 5.09 6.94
CA ASP A 33 -13.75 5.20 7.99
C ASP A 33 -12.57 6.05 7.50
N SER A 34 -11.69 6.43 8.42
CA SER A 34 -10.54 7.29 8.12
C SER A 34 -9.38 6.54 7.46
N ALA A 35 -9.47 5.23 7.23
CA ALA A 35 -8.35 4.43 6.74
C ALA A 35 -8.12 4.63 5.22
N ALA A 36 -9.15 5.05 4.49
CA ALA A 36 -9.08 5.31 3.07
C ALA A 36 -9.85 6.58 2.69
N SER A 37 -9.44 7.20 1.59
CA SER A 37 -10.12 8.32 0.96
C SER A 37 -10.50 7.93 -0.46
N TYR A 38 -11.62 8.48 -0.92
CA TYR A 38 -12.23 8.10 -2.19
C TYR A 38 -12.45 9.34 -3.05
N VAL A 39 -11.98 9.30 -4.29
CA VAL A 39 -12.12 10.41 -5.24
C VAL A 39 -12.67 9.88 -6.57
N PRO A 40 -13.91 10.24 -6.92
CA PRO A 40 -14.43 10.02 -8.27
C PRO A 40 -13.69 10.89 -9.30
N ASP A 41 -13.20 10.28 -10.37
CA ASP A 41 -12.59 10.97 -11.51
C ASP A 41 -13.06 10.38 -12.86
N ALA A 42 -12.54 10.91 -13.96
CA ALA A 42 -12.90 10.46 -15.31
C ALA A 42 -12.40 9.04 -15.66
N ARG A 43 -11.45 8.50 -14.89
CA ARG A 43 -10.90 7.13 -15.04
C ARG A 43 -11.65 6.13 -14.17
N GLY A 44 -12.30 6.59 -13.10
CA GLY A 44 -13.17 5.82 -12.24
C GLY A 44 -13.12 6.27 -10.79
N LEU A 45 -13.11 5.31 -9.88
CA LEU A 45 -13.03 5.58 -8.46
C LEU A 45 -11.59 5.40 -7.99
N MET A 46 -10.95 6.50 -7.63
CA MET A 46 -9.65 6.45 -6.97
C MET A 46 -9.84 6.14 -5.49
N ILE A 47 -9.05 5.22 -4.98
CA ILE A 47 -8.98 4.88 -3.56
C ILE A 47 -7.55 5.16 -3.11
N ALA A 48 -7.38 6.06 -2.15
CA ALA A 48 -6.08 6.36 -1.55
C ALA A 48 -6.08 5.96 -0.08
N ALA A 49 -4.95 5.45 0.44
CA ALA A 49 -4.82 5.06 1.84
C ALA A 49 -3.40 5.28 2.37
N GLU A 50 -3.17 5.04 3.67
CA GLU A 50 -1.82 5.08 4.27
C GLU A 50 -0.96 3.89 3.84
N THR A 51 -1.56 2.70 3.72
CA THR A 51 -0.86 1.44 3.44
C THR A 51 -1.64 0.59 2.44
N GLU A 52 -0.95 -0.36 1.79
CA GLU A 52 -1.59 -1.32 0.89
C GLU A 52 -2.67 -2.15 1.62
N MET A 53 -2.41 -2.53 2.87
CA MET A 53 -3.38 -3.24 3.72
C MET A 53 -4.66 -2.42 3.95
N ALA A 54 -4.58 -1.10 4.00
CA ALA A 54 -5.74 -0.22 4.16
C ALA A 54 -6.59 -0.11 2.88
N LEU A 55 -6.05 -0.49 1.71
CA LEU A 55 -6.82 -0.59 0.46
C LEU A 55 -7.68 -1.88 0.40
N GLU A 56 -7.32 -2.92 1.14
CA GLU A 56 -7.97 -4.24 1.04
C GLU A 56 -9.48 -4.20 1.29
N ARG A 57 -9.90 -3.51 2.36
CA ARG A 57 -11.31 -3.45 2.75
C ARG A 57 -12.20 -2.77 1.70
N PRO A 58 -11.88 -1.56 1.19
CA PRO A 58 -12.67 -0.95 0.14
C PRO A 58 -12.56 -1.67 -1.20
N VAL A 59 -11.39 -2.22 -1.56
CA VAL A 59 -11.24 -3.05 -2.78
C VAL A 59 -12.13 -4.28 -2.69
N ARG A 60 -12.08 -5.02 -1.57
CA ARG A 60 -12.95 -6.16 -1.32
C ARG A 60 -14.41 -5.78 -1.40
N ARG A 61 -14.81 -4.63 -0.84
CA ARG A 61 -16.19 -4.14 -0.91
C ARG A 61 -16.64 -3.92 -2.35
N LEU A 62 -15.79 -3.35 -3.22
CA LEU A 62 -16.11 -3.19 -4.63
C LEU A 62 -16.21 -4.53 -5.35
N THR A 63 -15.29 -5.46 -5.08
CA THR A 63 -15.32 -6.81 -5.66
C THR A 63 -16.59 -7.56 -5.24
N ASP A 64 -17.00 -7.46 -3.97
CA ASP A 64 -18.22 -8.09 -3.47
C ASP A 64 -19.50 -7.50 -4.12
N LEU A 65 -19.49 -6.21 -4.46
CA LEU A 65 -20.64 -5.50 -5.04
C LEU A 65 -20.77 -5.67 -6.56
N TYR A 66 -19.65 -5.61 -7.27
CA TYR A 66 -19.62 -5.52 -8.74
C TYR A 66 -19.03 -6.77 -9.41
N GLY A 67 -18.44 -7.70 -8.65
CA GLY A 67 -17.84 -8.92 -9.16
C GLY A 67 -16.79 -8.64 -10.23
N GLU A 68 -16.83 -9.39 -11.32
CA GLU A 68 -15.88 -9.24 -12.44
C GLU A 68 -16.06 -7.93 -13.24
N MET A 69 -17.16 -7.20 -13.02
CA MET A 69 -17.41 -5.95 -13.71
C MET A 69 -16.53 -4.82 -13.20
N VAL A 70 -16.01 -4.89 -11.97
CA VAL A 70 -14.99 -3.95 -11.50
C VAL A 70 -13.59 -4.46 -11.83
N ARG A 71 -12.78 -3.60 -12.44
CA ARG A 71 -11.35 -3.77 -12.61
C ARG A 71 -10.65 -2.95 -11.55
N ILE A 72 -9.88 -3.63 -10.71
CA ILE A 72 -8.99 -3.01 -9.72
C ILE A 72 -7.62 -2.83 -10.38
N GLY A 73 -7.15 -1.59 -10.46
CA GLY A 73 -5.79 -1.29 -10.91
C GLY A 73 -4.74 -1.76 -9.91
N PRO A 74 -3.48 -1.92 -10.33
CA PRO A 74 -2.39 -2.16 -9.37
C PRO A 74 -2.28 -0.97 -8.42
N PRO A 75 -1.83 -1.19 -7.17
CA PRO A 75 -1.51 -0.09 -6.27
C PRO A 75 -0.32 0.72 -6.83
N THR A 76 -0.42 2.03 -6.76
CA THR A 76 0.59 2.98 -7.23
C THR A 76 0.99 3.94 -6.12
N VAL A 77 2.26 4.36 -6.13
CA VAL A 77 2.80 5.32 -5.15
C VAL A 77 2.42 6.74 -5.56
N ARG A 78 1.97 7.53 -4.59
CA ARG A 78 1.73 8.96 -4.73
C ARG A 78 2.95 9.72 -4.24
N TYR A 79 3.71 10.23 -5.19
CA TYR A 79 4.80 11.16 -4.92
C TYR A 79 4.23 12.55 -4.63
N ARG A 80 4.91 13.32 -3.79
CA ARG A 80 4.59 14.75 -3.66
C ARG A 80 5.32 15.52 -4.73
N LEU A 81 4.56 16.34 -5.45
CA LEU A 81 5.07 17.23 -6.48
C LEU A 81 5.16 18.65 -5.90
N GLY A 82 6.36 19.21 -5.95
CA GLY A 82 6.67 20.59 -5.59
C GLY A 82 7.89 21.06 -6.38
N ASP A 83 8.73 21.90 -5.77
CA ASP A 83 10.02 22.29 -6.36
C ASP A 83 10.95 21.08 -6.57
N ARG A 84 10.77 20.04 -5.75
CA ARG A 84 11.42 18.74 -5.88
C ARG A 84 10.38 17.63 -5.72
N ILE A 85 10.65 16.47 -6.31
CA ILE A 85 9.82 15.29 -6.12
C ILE A 85 10.19 14.67 -4.78
N GLU A 86 9.19 14.39 -3.94
CA GLU A 86 9.40 13.64 -2.70
C GLU A 86 8.70 12.28 -2.76
N GLN A 87 9.39 11.25 -2.28
CA GLN A 87 8.85 9.91 -2.14
C GLN A 87 8.42 9.63 -0.69
N PRO A 88 7.37 8.83 -0.48
CA PRO A 88 6.95 8.42 0.84
C PRO A 88 7.89 7.34 1.40
N ILE A 89 8.41 7.59 2.59
CA ILE A 89 9.20 6.65 3.37
C ILE A 89 8.31 6.00 4.42
N MET A 90 8.26 4.67 4.42
CA MET A 90 7.43 3.88 5.32
C MET A 90 8.28 3.32 6.45
N GLY A 91 7.77 3.43 7.68
CA GLY A 91 8.23 2.61 8.78
C GLY A 91 7.52 1.26 8.76
N LEU A 92 8.23 0.19 9.09
CA LEU A 92 7.64 -1.12 9.30
C LEU A 92 8.18 -1.83 10.55
N ARG A 93 7.31 -2.59 11.20
CA ARG A 93 7.64 -3.51 12.28
C ARG A 93 7.02 -4.87 12.00
N VAL A 94 7.86 -5.89 11.99
CA VAL A 94 7.42 -7.28 11.88
C VAL A 94 7.63 -8.02 13.19
N LEU A 95 6.68 -8.87 13.53
CA LEU A 95 6.81 -9.92 14.55
C LEU A 95 6.58 -11.25 13.84
N CYS A 96 7.49 -12.21 14.00
CA CYS A 96 7.44 -13.46 13.25
C CYS A 96 7.92 -14.66 14.09
N PRO A 97 7.59 -15.89 13.66
CA PRO A 97 8.22 -17.09 14.21
C PRO A 97 9.76 -17.03 14.02
N PRO A 98 10.57 -17.51 14.99
CA PRO A 98 12.03 -17.47 14.89
C PRO A 98 12.58 -18.17 13.65
N THR A 99 11.88 -19.21 13.18
CA THR A 99 12.23 -19.98 11.96
C THR A 99 12.13 -19.16 10.68
N CYS A 100 11.35 -18.08 10.67
CA CYS A 100 11.17 -17.20 9.51
C CYS A 100 12.08 -15.95 9.57
N PHE A 101 12.70 -15.67 10.72
CA PHE A 101 13.40 -14.42 11.00
C PHE A 101 14.50 -14.11 9.97
N GLU A 102 15.39 -15.07 9.70
CA GLU A 102 16.49 -14.89 8.76
C GLU A 102 16.00 -14.62 7.33
N ARG A 103 14.96 -15.35 6.89
CA ARG A 103 14.34 -15.16 5.58
C ARG A 103 13.73 -13.77 5.44
N ILE A 104 13.07 -13.26 6.48
CA ILE A 104 12.47 -11.91 6.49
C ILE A 104 13.56 -10.84 6.46
N ARG A 105 14.63 -11.00 7.26
CA ARG A 105 15.76 -10.06 7.28
C ARG A 105 16.43 -9.96 5.91
N GLU A 106 16.60 -11.09 5.24
CA GLU A 106 17.20 -11.13 3.90
C GLU A 106 16.28 -10.51 2.84
N ASP A 107 14.97 -10.80 2.84
CA ASP A 107 14.00 -10.18 1.90
C ASP A 107 14.00 -8.65 2.04
N LEU A 108 14.03 -8.14 3.28
CA LEU A 108 14.15 -6.70 3.56
C LEU A 108 15.47 -6.10 3.07
N ARG A 109 16.61 -6.80 3.24
CA ARG A 109 17.89 -6.36 2.68
C ARG A 109 17.88 -6.31 1.16
N LEU A 110 17.31 -7.33 0.49
CA LEU A 110 17.20 -7.37 -0.98
C LEU A 110 16.33 -6.23 -1.51
N ARG A 111 15.31 -5.82 -0.77
CA ARG A 111 14.49 -4.62 -1.04
C ARG A 111 15.19 -3.30 -0.71
N ARG A 112 16.44 -3.34 -0.24
CA ARG A 112 17.21 -2.17 0.20
C ARG A 112 16.55 -1.41 1.36
N ALA A 113 15.77 -2.09 2.19
CA ALA A 113 15.23 -1.49 3.41
C ALA A 113 16.37 -1.23 4.41
N ALA A 114 16.35 -0.06 5.05
CA ALA A 114 17.22 0.25 6.17
C ALA A 114 16.70 -0.49 7.41
N ILE A 115 17.44 -1.48 7.90
CA ILE A 115 17.10 -2.18 9.14
C ILE A 115 17.67 -1.40 10.32
N MET A 116 16.80 -0.87 11.17
CA MET A 116 17.19 -0.12 12.36
C MET A 116 17.45 -1.03 13.56
N ASP A 117 16.67 -2.10 13.67
CA ASP A 117 16.73 -3.03 14.80
C ASP A 117 16.25 -4.42 14.36
N ALA A 118 16.91 -5.46 14.85
CA ALA A 118 16.61 -6.85 14.52
C ALA A 118 17.02 -7.78 15.66
N GLU A 119 16.03 -8.38 16.31
CA GLU A 119 16.22 -9.24 17.46
C GLU A 119 15.47 -10.56 17.27
N VAL A 120 16.08 -11.67 17.73
CA VAL A 120 15.44 -12.98 17.72
C VAL A 120 15.74 -13.74 19.00
N ASN A 121 14.72 -14.43 19.51
CA ASN A 121 14.84 -15.35 20.63
C ASN A 121 14.12 -16.67 20.30
N ARG A 122 14.06 -17.60 21.27
CA ARG A 122 13.41 -18.91 21.06
C ARG A 122 11.90 -18.85 20.79
N ARG A 123 11.23 -17.72 21.08
CA ARG A 123 9.78 -17.54 20.95
C ARG A 123 9.39 -16.76 19.70
N PHE A 124 10.10 -15.69 19.37
CA PHE A 124 9.79 -14.84 18.23
C PHE A 124 11.02 -14.07 17.72
N GLY A 125 10.91 -13.55 16.50
CA GLY A 125 11.81 -12.53 15.95
C GLY A 125 11.07 -11.22 15.68
N ILE A 126 11.75 -10.10 15.89
CA ILE A 126 11.28 -8.74 15.58
C ILE A 126 12.27 -8.07 14.64
N VAL A 127 11.79 -7.43 13.58
CA VAL A 127 12.60 -6.54 12.74
C VAL A 127 11.89 -5.19 12.63
N ARG A 128 12.63 -4.11 12.83
CA ARG A 128 12.20 -2.73 12.57
C ARG A 128 13.01 -2.19 11.41
N ALA A 129 12.32 -1.76 10.37
CA ALA A 129 12.96 -1.26 9.16
C ALA A 129 12.22 -0.06 8.60
N SER A 130 12.89 0.68 7.72
CA SER A 130 12.36 1.81 6.97
C SER A 130 12.75 1.66 5.51
N ALA A 131 11.85 1.97 4.60
CA ALA A 131 12.15 1.98 3.16
C ALA A 131 11.16 2.86 2.38
N PRO A 132 11.52 3.30 1.17
CA PRO A 132 10.55 3.90 0.26
C PRO A 132 9.35 2.97 0.01
N LEU A 133 8.14 3.53 -0.07
CA LEU A 133 6.94 2.73 -0.34
C LEU A 133 7.06 1.95 -1.67
N ALA A 134 7.72 2.52 -2.68
CA ALA A 134 7.89 1.91 -3.99
C ALA A 134 8.56 0.52 -3.94
N VAL A 135 9.50 0.29 -3.02
CA VAL A 135 10.17 -1.01 -2.85
C VAL A 135 9.40 -1.97 -1.92
N LEU A 136 8.38 -1.46 -1.24
CA LEU A 136 7.53 -2.20 -0.30
C LEU A 136 6.17 -2.60 -0.89
N LEU A 137 5.85 -2.20 -2.12
CA LEU A 137 4.66 -2.71 -2.82
C LEU A 137 4.66 -4.24 -2.86
N GLY A 138 3.52 -4.84 -2.50
CA GLY A 138 3.33 -6.29 -2.39
C GLY A 138 4.08 -6.95 -1.23
N TYR A 139 4.77 -6.18 -0.36
CA TYR A 139 5.45 -6.74 0.79
C TYR A 139 4.51 -7.40 1.82
N PRO A 140 3.29 -6.87 2.11
CA PRO A 140 2.35 -7.54 3.02
C PRO A 140 2.05 -8.98 2.60
N ASP A 141 1.74 -9.21 1.33
CA ASP A 141 1.48 -10.54 0.77
C ASP A 141 2.72 -11.43 0.84
N ARG A 142 3.88 -10.89 0.43
CA ARG A 142 5.16 -11.59 0.52
C ARG A 142 5.48 -12.00 1.97
N PHE A 143 5.24 -11.13 2.93
CA PHE A 143 5.45 -11.41 4.34
C PHE A 143 4.49 -12.49 4.87
N ALA A 144 3.22 -12.44 4.48
CA ALA A 144 2.24 -13.48 4.81
C ALA A 144 2.67 -14.84 4.24
N GLU A 145 3.16 -14.87 2.99
CA GLU A 145 3.71 -16.08 2.34
C GLU A 145 4.91 -16.64 3.12
N MET A 146 5.91 -15.80 3.45
CA MET A 146 7.12 -16.21 4.18
C MET A 146 6.83 -16.75 5.58
N THR A 147 5.77 -16.25 6.23
CA THR A 147 5.39 -16.64 7.59
C THR A 147 4.29 -17.69 7.65
N GLY A 148 3.71 -18.08 6.50
CA GLY A 148 2.50 -18.90 6.45
C GLY A 148 1.34 -18.27 7.24
N GLY A 149 1.23 -16.93 7.20
CA GLY A 149 0.22 -16.15 7.92
C GLY A 149 0.43 -16.04 9.44
N LYS A 150 1.55 -16.53 9.98
CA LYS A 150 1.83 -16.55 11.43
C LYS A 150 2.58 -15.32 11.93
N GLY A 151 2.92 -14.40 11.03
CA GLY A 151 3.56 -13.13 11.37
C GLY A 151 2.54 -12.02 11.62
N ARG A 152 3.00 -10.93 12.23
CA ARG A 152 2.29 -9.65 12.27
C ARG A 152 3.17 -8.59 11.64
N LEU A 153 2.63 -7.89 10.66
CA LEU A 153 3.26 -6.74 10.02
C LEU A 153 2.47 -5.50 10.41
N VAL A 154 3.18 -4.45 10.77
CA VAL A 154 2.64 -3.10 10.93
C VAL A 154 3.47 -2.17 10.06
N MET A 155 2.79 -1.32 9.29
CA MET A 155 3.40 -0.31 8.44
C MET A 155 2.72 1.04 8.71
N TRP A 156 3.46 2.13 8.57
CA TRP A 156 2.94 3.49 8.71
C TRP A 156 3.76 4.45 7.86
N LEU A 157 3.15 5.55 7.43
CA LEU A 157 3.90 6.62 6.77
C LEU A 157 4.80 7.27 7.82
N SER A 158 6.12 7.26 7.58
CA SER A 158 7.07 7.90 8.49
C SER A 158 7.23 9.38 8.14
N HIS A 159 7.58 9.66 6.89
CA HIS A 159 7.82 11.00 6.35
C HIS A 159 7.92 10.92 4.82
N TYR A 160 8.09 12.07 4.17
CA TYR A 160 8.51 12.13 2.79
C TYR A 160 9.97 12.59 2.72
N GLU A 161 10.70 12.01 1.80
CA GLU A 161 12.10 12.32 1.55
C GLU A 161 12.27 12.72 0.08
N GLN A 162 13.22 13.62 -0.18
CA GLN A 162 13.55 13.99 -1.55
C GLN A 162 13.95 12.75 -2.36
N LEU A 163 13.39 12.64 -3.55
CA LEU A 163 13.73 11.60 -4.50
C LEU A 163 14.82 12.13 -5.44
N ASP A 164 16.03 11.58 -5.33
CA ASP A 164 17.18 12.00 -6.14
C ASP A 164 17.23 11.34 -7.54
N ASP A 165 16.62 10.15 -7.69
CA ASP A 165 16.54 9.39 -8.94
C ASP A 165 15.13 9.47 -9.57
N PRO A 166 14.97 9.45 -10.90
CA PRO A 166 13.64 9.45 -11.50
C PRO A 166 12.80 8.27 -10.99
N PRO A 167 11.50 8.49 -10.66
CA PRO A 167 10.68 7.44 -10.07
C PRO A 167 10.57 6.24 -11.02
N PRO A 168 10.74 5.00 -10.55
CA PRO A 168 10.54 3.81 -11.37
C PRO A 168 9.09 3.80 -11.84
N ALA A 169 8.88 3.92 -13.17
CA ALA A 169 7.60 4.08 -13.86
C ALA A 169 6.35 3.93 -12.97
N GLY A 170 5.81 5.07 -12.53
CA GLY A 170 4.56 5.21 -11.78
C GLY A 170 3.86 6.49 -12.24
N ILE A 171 2.53 6.50 -12.22
CA ILE A 171 1.76 7.70 -12.59
C ILE A 171 2.01 8.76 -11.53
N ALA A 172 2.60 9.89 -11.96
CA ALA A 172 2.60 11.13 -11.20
C ALA A 172 1.14 11.61 -11.07
N ALA A 173 0.67 11.76 -9.85
CA ALA A 173 -0.63 12.38 -9.55
C ALA A 173 -0.48 13.90 -9.46
#